data_AF-A0A800KC15-F1
#
_entry.id   AF-A0A800KC15-F1
#
_cell.length_a   1.000
_cell.length_b   1.000
_cell.length_c   1.000
_cell.angle_alpha   90.00
_cell.angle_beta   90.00
_cell.angle_gamma   90.00
#
_symmetry.space_group_name_H-M   'P 1'
#
loop_
_entity.id
_entity.type
_entity.pdbx_description
1 polymer ?
#
loop_
_entity_poly.entity_id
_entity_poly.type
_entity_poly.pdbx_seq_one_letter_code
_entity_poly.pdbx_strand_id
1 'polypeptide(L)'
;SINNYFFRDGVQMVVDGYSLEELTEILETRIEYREIREKTQSSLFKSMGVMAPAWGMVGTLIGLVIMLSGFGGEGGADSLGPGMSAALITTFYGAVFANLFFLPMADKINVRISA
;
A
#
# COMPACT_ATOMS: atom_id res chain seq x y z
N SER A 1 20.05 -25.67 -16.97
CA SER A 1 19.17 -24.56 -17.39
C SER A 1 19.40 -23.37 -16.50
N ILE A 2 19.61 -22.18 -17.09
CA ILE A 2 19.71 -20.93 -16.32
C ILE A 2 18.29 -20.58 -15.86
N ASN A 3 18.07 -20.53 -14.54
CA ASN A 3 16.73 -20.28 -13.96
C ASN A 3 16.41 -18.78 -13.81
N ASN A 4 17.40 -17.90 -13.92
CA ASN A 4 17.22 -16.45 -13.83
C ASN A 4 17.13 -15.85 -15.24
N TYR A 5 15.96 -15.31 -15.58
CA TYR A 5 15.70 -14.65 -16.88
C TYR A 5 16.68 -13.51 -17.17
N PHE A 6 17.09 -12.74 -16.16
CA PHE A 6 18.08 -11.67 -16.32
C PHE A 6 19.44 -12.20 -16.78
N PHE A 7 19.90 -13.30 -16.17
CA PHE A 7 21.19 -13.90 -16.53
C PHE A 7 21.13 -14.59 -17.89
N ARG A 8 19.99 -15.23 -18.22
CA ARG A 8 19.78 -15.85 -19.53
C ARG A 8 19.80 -14.80 -20.65
N ASP A 9 19.12 -13.68 -20.45
CA ASP A 9 19.09 -12.57 -21.41
C ASP A 9 20.48 -11.97 -21.60
N GLY A 10 21.25 -11.78 -20.51
CA GLY A 10 22.63 -11.29 -20.59
C GLY A 10 23.55 -12.25 -21.36
N VAL A 11 23.48 -13.55 -21.11
CA VAL A 11 24.26 -14.55 -21.88
C VAL A 11 23.84 -14.57 -23.35
N GLN A 12 22.54 -14.40 -23.64
CA GLN A 12 22.04 -14.35 -25.00
C GLN A 12 22.57 -13.12 -25.76
N MET A 13 22.59 -11.94 -25.13
CA MET A 13 23.19 -10.73 -25.72
C MET A 13 24.70 -10.90 -26.01
N VAL A 14 25.42 -11.64 -25.16
CA VAL A 14 26.83 -11.97 -25.42
C VAL A 14 26.98 -12.88 -26.63
N VAL A 15 26.10 -13.87 -26.79
CA VAL A 15 26.08 -14.77 -27.96
C VAL A 15 25.71 -14.01 -29.24
N ASP A 16 24.84 -13.01 -29.14
CA ASP A 16 24.37 -12.18 -30.25
C ASP A 16 25.41 -11.12 -30.69
N GLY A 17 26.54 -11.01 -29.98
CA GLY A 17 27.70 -10.18 -30.38
C GLY A 17 27.63 -8.71 -29.96
N TYR A 18 26.83 -8.36 -28.95
CA TYR A 18 26.80 -7.02 -28.37
C TYR A 18 28.16 -6.64 -27.77
N SER A 19 28.53 -5.36 -27.88
CA SER A 19 29.72 -4.84 -27.19
C SER A 19 29.54 -4.84 -25.67
N LEU A 20 30.65 -4.80 -24.91
CA LEU A 20 30.59 -4.78 -23.45
C LEU A 20 29.89 -3.51 -22.93
N GLU A 21 30.14 -2.37 -23.58
CA GLU A 21 29.50 -1.11 -23.27
C GLU A 21 27.98 -1.18 -23.47
N GLU A 22 27.52 -1.65 -24.64
CA GLU A 22 26.08 -1.78 -24.94
C GLU A 22 25.38 -2.76 -23.99
N LEU A 23 26.02 -3.90 -23.71
CA LEU A 23 25.50 -4.89 -22.77
C LEU A 23 25.30 -4.29 -21.38
N THR A 24 26.31 -3.56 -20.90
CA THR A 24 26.29 -2.93 -19.58
C THR A 24 25.18 -1.90 -19.49
N GLU A 25 25.07 -1.01 -20.49
CA GLU A 25 24.03 0.01 -20.55
C GLU A 25 22.61 -0.60 -20.53
N ILE A 26 22.38 -1.65 -21.33
CA ILE A 26 21.07 -2.33 -21.40
C ILE A 26 20.72 -2.98 -20.05
N LEU A 27 21.68 -3.65 -19.42
CA LEU A 27 21.46 -4.35 -18.15
C LEU A 27 21.25 -3.36 -17.00
N GLU A 28 22.02 -2.28 -16.93
CA GLU A 28 21.84 -1.19 -15.95
C GLU A 28 20.49 -0.53 -16.11
N THR A 29 20.12 -0.16 -17.33
CA THR A 29 18.82 0.43 -17.65
C THR A 29 17.67 -0.48 -17.20
N ARG A 30 17.78 -1.80 -17.43
CA ARG A 30 16.78 -2.76 -16.97
C ARG A 30 16.68 -2.84 -15.44
N ILE A 31 17.80 -2.78 -14.73
CA ILE A 31 17.82 -2.76 -13.26
C ILE A 31 17.11 -1.50 -12.76
N GLU A 32 17.43 -0.34 -13.34
CA GLU A 32 16.81 0.94 -12.98
C GLU A 32 15.29 0.93 -13.19
N TYR A 33 14.83 0.50 -14.38
CA TYR A 33 13.38 0.39 -14.64
C TYR A 33 12.68 -0.59 -13.69
N ARG A 34 13.36 -1.67 -13.31
CA ARG A 34 12.84 -2.62 -12.33
C ARG A 34 12.68 -1.95 -10.96
N GLU A 35 13.69 -1.22 -10.49
CA GLU A 35 13.62 -0.48 -9.23
C GLU A 35 12.51 0.56 -9.25
N ILE A 36 12.39 1.35 -10.32
CA ILE A 36 11.34 2.38 -10.46
C ILE A 36 9.96 1.74 -10.34
N ARG A 37 9.74 0.60 -11.01
CA ARG A 37 8.46 -0.13 -10.95
C ARG A 37 8.16 -0.64 -9.54
N GLU A 38 9.14 -1.24 -8.87
CA GLU A 38 8.97 -1.78 -7.52
C GLU A 38 8.80 -0.64 -6.48
N LYS A 39 9.53 0.48 -6.62
CA LYS A 39 9.35 1.70 -5.81
C LYS A 39 7.95 2.29 -5.98
N THR A 40 7.43 2.30 -7.21
CA THR A 40 6.05 2.77 -7.48
C THR A 40 5.03 1.90 -6.76
N GLN A 41 5.20 0.58 -6.77
CA GLN A 41 4.33 -0.35 -6.04
C GLN A 41 4.40 -0.14 -4.52
N SER A 42 5.61 0.03 -3.97
CA SER A 42 5.82 0.35 -2.56
C SER A 42 5.14 1.67 -2.15
N SER A 43 5.31 2.71 -2.97
CA SER A 43 4.72 4.04 -2.75
C SER A 43 3.19 4.00 -2.70
N LEU A 44 2.56 3.16 -3.53
CA LEU A 44 1.12 2.95 -3.50
C LEU A 44 0.66 2.41 -2.14
N PHE A 45 1.26 1.33 -1.64
CA PHE A 45 0.93 0.77 -0.33
C PHE A 45 1.19 1.76 0.81
N LYS A 46 2.29 2.51 0.73
CA LYS A 46 2.59 3.56 1.71
C LYS A 46 1.50 4.64 1.73
N SER A 47 1.07 5.11 0.56
CA SER A 47 0.01 6.10 0.43
C SER A 47 -1.32 5.58 0.99
N MET A 48 -1.67 4.33 0.69
CA MET A 48 -2.86 3.69 1.25
C MET A 48 -2.79 3.56 2.77
N GLY A 49 -1.62 3.22 3.32
CA GLY A 49 -1.38 3.15 4.76
C GLY A 49 -1.55 4.49 5.47
N VAL A 50 -1.10 5.58 4.84
CA VAL A 50 -1.28 6.95 5.36
C VAL A 50 -2.74 7.41 5.25
N MET A 51 -3.46 7.01 4.20
CA MET A 51 -4.87 7.41 4.00
C MET A 51 -5.87 6.58 4.81
N ALA A 52 -5.56 5.33 5.17
CA ALA A 52 -6.48 4.44 5.87
C ALA A 52 -7.01 4.99 7.22
N PRO A 53 -6.20 5.63 8.09
CA PRO A 53 -6.70 6.26 9.32
C PRO A 53 -7.57 7.49 9.04
N ALA A 54 -7.28 8.23 7.96
CA ALA A 54 -8.10 9.37 7.56
C ALA A 54 -9.53 8.92 7.19
N TRP A 55 -9.69 7.79 6.49
CA TRP A 55 -10.99 7.18 6.26
C TRP A 55 -11.68 6.70 7.54
N GLY A 56 -10.91 6.24 8.54
CA GLY A 56 -11.44 5.93 9.87
C GLY A 56 -12.06 7.15 10.56
N MET A 57 -11.41 8.32 10.45
CA MET A 57 -11.94 9.60 10.94
C MET A 57 -13.17 10.07 10.16
N VAL A 58 -13.27 9.80 8.85
CA VAL A 58 -14.52 10.07 8.11
C VAL A 58 -15.66 9.23 8.67
N GLY A 59 -15.40 7.98 9.05
CA GLY A 59 -16.39 7.13 9.70
C GLY A 59 -16.86 7.63 11.08
N THR A 60 -15.98 8.29 11.85
CA THR A 60 -16.42 8.92 13.12
C THR A 60 -17.36 10.08 12.88
N LEU A 61 -17.13 10.88 11.84
CA LEU A 61 -18.05 11.95 11.44
C LEU A 61 -19.42 11.38 11.06
N ILE A 62 -19.47 10.27 10.33
CA ILE A 62 -20.73 9.59 10.00
C ILE A 62 -21.43 9.11 11.28
N GLY A 63 -20.69 8.48 12.21
CA GLY A 63 -21.24 8.04 13.48
C GLY A 63 -21.81 9.20 14.32
N LEU A 64 -21.12 10.35 14.35
CA LEU A 64 -21.60 11.55 15.03
C LEU A 64 -22.89 12.09 14.40
N VAL A 65 -23.00 12.08 13.06
CA VAL A 65 -24.25 12.48 12.38
C VAL A 65 -25.42 11.58 12.79
N ILE A 66 -25.19 10.26 12.87
CA ILE A 66 -26.20 9.29 13.32
C ILE A 66 -26.60 9.57 14.78
N MET A 67 -25.62 9.77 15.67
CA MET A 67 -25.87 10.08 17.08
C MET A 67 -26.70 11.35 17.24
N LEU A 68 -26.37 12.42 16.50
CA LEU A 68 -27.11 13.69 16.53
C LEU A 68 -28.52 13.56 15.93
N SER A 69 -28.71 12.71 14.91
CA SER A 69 -30.03 12.47 14.32
C SER A 69 -30.98 11.72 15.25
N GLY A 70 -30.46 10.87 16.14
CA GLY A 70 -31.24 10.17 17.17
C GLY A 70 -31.44 10.97 18.46
N PHE A 71 -30.78 12.13 18.58
CA PHE A 71 -30.80 12.97 19.77
C PHE A 71 -32.09 13.81 19.82
N GLY A 72 -33.00 13.48 20.74
CA GLY A 72 -34.24 14.24 20.98
C GLY A 72 -35.56 13.53 20.63
N GLY A 73 -35.54 12.27 20.18
CA GLY A 73 -36.74 11.44 19.97
C GLY A 73 -37.12 10.54 21.18
N GLU A 74 -38.22 9.79 21.07
CA GLU A 74 -38.84 8.95 22.13
C GLU A 74 -37.96 7.77 22.65
N GLY A 75 -36.71 7.62 22.19
CA GLY A 75 -35.79 6.55 22.60
C GLY A 75 -34.64 6.96 23.54
N GLY A 76 -34.45 8.25 23.84
CA GLY A 76 -33.40 8.70 24.78
C GLY A 76 -31.99 8.19 24.44
N ALA A 77 -31.20 7.81 25.45
CA ALA A 77 -29.81 7.36 25.29
C ALA A 77 -29.65 6.04 24.50
N ASP A 78 -30.71 5.25 24.34
CA ASP A 78 -30.66 3.97 23.62
C ASP A 78 -30.43 4.16 22.11
N SER A 79 -30.80 5.33 21.56
CA SER A 79 -30.55 5.66 20.15
C SER A 79 -29.10 6.07 19.85
N LEU A 80 -28.26 6.32 20.87
CA LEU A 80 -26.85 6.69 20.68
C LEU A 80 -25.94 5.50 20.39
N GLY A 81 -26.29 4.31 20.90
CA GLY A 81 -25.46 3.10 20.83
C GLY A 81 -25.01 2.76 19.40
N PRO A 82 -25.91 2.73 18.40
CA PRO A 82 -25.56 2.41 17.03
C PRO A 82 -24.54 3.39 16.42
N GLY A 83 -24.73 4.70 16.59
CA GLY A 83 -23.84 5.70 16.01
C GLY A 83 -22.44 5.70 16.64
N MET A 84 -22.36 5.48 17.96
CA MET A 84 -21.08 5.34 18.66
C MET A 84 -20.33 4.07 18.23
N SER A 85 -21.04 2.94 18.10
CA SER A 85 -20.44 1.68 17.67
C SER A 85 -19.85 1.77 16.25
N ALA A 86 -20.56 2.43 15.33
CA ALA A 86 -20.09 2.65 13.97
C ALA A 86 -18.80 3.48 13.95
N ALA A 87 -18.75 4.60 14.69
CA ALA A 87 -17.58 5.47 14.77
C ALA A 87 -16.33 4.73 15.31
N LEU A 88 -16.50 3.91 16.34
CA LEU A 88 -15.39 3.15 16.94
C LEU A 88 -14.89 2.07 15.99
N ILE A 89 -15.79 1.33 15.34
CA ILE A 89 -15.44 0.26 14.41
C ILE A 89 -14.71 0.81 13.18
N THR A 90 -15.15 1.93 12.61
CA THR A 90 -14.48 2.54 11.45
C THR A 90 -13.08 3.04 11.81
N THR A 91 -12.89 3.58 13.01
CA THR A 91 -11.58 4.02 13.50
C THR A 91 -10.65 2.84 13.73
N PHE A 92 -11.17 1.77 14.33
CA PHE A 92 -10.43 0.52 14.53
C PHE A 92 -9.96 -0.08 13.21
N TYR A 93 -10.86 -0.22 12.23
CA TYR A 93 -10.49 -0.76 10.92
C TYR A 93 -9.50 0.14 10.18
N GLY A 94 -9.65 1.46 10.23
CA GLY A 94 -8.69 2.40 9.64
C GLY A 94 -7.28 2.23 10.21
N ALA A 95 -7.16 2.10 11.54
CA ALA A 95 -5.89 1.89 12.22
C ALA A 95 -5.29 0.51 11.94
N VAL A 96 -6.11 -0.55 11.90
CA VAL A 96 -5.68 -1.92 11.60
C VAL A 96 -5.18 -2.03 10.17
N PHE A 97 -5.92 -1.50 9.19
CA PHE A 97 -5.49 -1.55 7.79
C PHE A 97 -4.19 -0.77 7.56
N ALA A 98 -4.04 0.38 8.19
CA ALA A 98 -2.82 1.17 8.11
C ALA A 98 -1.60 0.41 8.67
N ASN A 99 -1.68 0.01 9.94
CA ASN A 99 -0.50 -0.44 10.70
C ASN A 99 -0.20 -1.93 10.55
N LEU A 100 -1.20 -2.77 10.25
CA LEU A 100 -1.02 -4.21 10.16
C LEU A 100 -0.81 -4.67 8.71
N PHE A 101 -1.42 -3.99 7.74
CA PHE A 101 -1.39 -4.42 6.34
C PHE A 101 -0.57 -3.49 5.45
N PHE A 102 -0.99 -2.23 5.27
CA PHE A 102 -0.44 -1.38 4.22
C PHE A 102 1.00 -0.91 4.49
N LEU A 103 1.29 -0.39 5.69
CA LEU A 103 2.64 0.08 6.01
C LEU A 103 3.67 -1.07 6.04
N PRO A 104 3.40 -2.22 6.69
CA PRO A 104 4.35 -3.34 6.65
C PRO A 104 4.56 -3.92 5.26
N MET A 105 3.53 -3.91 4.39
CA MET A 105 3.68 -4.35 3.00
C MET A 105 4.57 -3.39 2.20
N ALA A 106 4.40 -2.09 2.37
CA ALA A 106 5.26 -1.08 1.73
C ALA A 106 6.72 -1.24 2.16
N ASP A 107 6.96 -1.38 3.46
CA ASP A 107 8.31 -1.55 4.00
C ASP A 107 8.95 -2.87 3.53
N LYS A 108 8.17 -3.95 3.47
CA LYS A 108 8.64 -5.24 2.93
C LYS A 108 9.07 -5.14 1.46
N ILE A 109 8.35 -4.37 0.64
CA ILE A 109 8.73 -4.15 -0.76
C ILE A 109 10.01 -3.31 -0.83
N ASN A 110 10.12 -2.23 -0.05
CA ASN A 110 11.33 -1.41 0.00
C ASN A 110 12.58 -2.21 0.41
N VAL A 111 12.47 -3.03 1.45
CA VAL A 111 13.59 -3.88 1.91
C VAL A 111 14.04 -4.83 0.80
N ARG A 112 13.13 -5.34 -0.04
CA ARG A 112 13.48 -6.22 -1.17
C ARG A 112 14.11 -5.50 -2.36
N ILE A 113 13.90 -4.19 -2.49
CA ILE A 113 14.54 -3.37 -3.52
C ILE A 113 15.98 -3.04 -3.08
N SER A 114 16.20 -2.81 -1.79
CA SER A 114 17.50 -2.41 -1.24
C SER A 114 18.44 -3.57 -0.87
N ALA A 115 17.96 -4.82 -0.88
CA ALA A 115 18.71 -6.03 -0.55
C ALA A 115 19.07 -6.83 -1.81
#